data_AF-A0A6P8RVP6-F1
#
_entry.id   AF-A0A6P8RVP6-F1
#
_cell.length_a   1.000
_cell.length_b   1.000
_cell.length_c   1.000
_cell.angle_alpha   90.00
_cell.angle_beta   90.00
_cell.angle_gamma   90.00
#
_symmetry.space_group_name_H-M   'P 1'
#
loop_
_entity.id
_entity.type
_entity.pdbx_description
1 polymer ?
#
loop_
_entity_poly.entity_id
_entity_poly.type
_entity_poly.pdbx_seq_one_letter_code
_entity_poly.pdbx_strand_id
1 'polypeptide(L)'
;MSTVKHRSKGTDKSAPFPQAPDDVAKNKCGKGSKAGNSHPRAALRRSCSSVVLFLVSVAAVAGAAFLIHCMYHLLEEVRTLSKRQEAMTRQEENLDQAMESALKQVNSLEVTVGSIQSVLKDVEQKQDESERVFREGERETRKISDVLKKLQDEILKDLSNGIQDVKDARERDFPFFEKNIEEKLTELTTSINDNIALFTSVQKRSENEINSMKAKVASLEVSDLLTSELKEVQDSISELQTKLEDKDKVIELLKDTISSADNVSLLKQGQEILNERVETQQGMLDTLIDQIKSTQETFMYLPIDVASLKEEFLQTQSTLKEQKQHFSESIEGNSKNFDSRLELIEMNMHELTLSAAQQSDNINSILSDYKDLDGKFAAIQEAIDVMRSSVINSDNNSQLEIDAVQSLRESQDSLTSEVEELKRDISTLPHMTAEIHRLQEELQKVNDLEAERPGTLNFQKSQTFSDKVLSLERFVNELQSTVSEAQLDLGMLRTAVDNLVTYSVKIENNENNMVVMRESLQDLRYEYDRLLEKIEKVQEAV
;
A
#
# COMPACT_ATOMS: atom_id res chain seq x y z
N MET A 1 29.51 -17.60 15.95
CA MET A 1 29.17 -19.03 16.03
C MET A 1 28.31 -19.39 14.83
N SER A 2 28.63 -20.51 14.19
CA SER A 2 27.92 -21.20 13.09
C SER A 2 27.86 -20.54 11.71
N THR A 3 28.84 -20.93 10.90
CA THR A 3 28.95 -20.84 9.45
C THR A 3 28.16 -21.96 8.75
N VAL A 4 27.51 -21.70 7.61
CA VAL A 4 27.18 -22.75 6.64
C VAL A 4 27.74 -22.34 5.27
N LYS A 5 28.54 -23.27 4.74
CA LYS A 5 29.43 -23.16 3.59
C LYS A 5 28.97 -24.24 2.62
N HIS A 6 28.42 -23.89 1.45
CA HIS A 6 28.15 -24.87 0.41
C HIS A 6 29.23 -24.83 -0.68
N ARG A 7 29.79 -26.02 -0.88
CA ARG A 7 30.89 -26.43 -1.73
C ARG A 7 30.28 -27.27 -2.84
N SER A 8 30.57 -26.95 -4.10
CA SER A 8 30.30 -27.85 -5.23
C SER A 8 31.60 -28.02 -6.01
N LYS A 9 32.10 -29.27 -6.05
CA LYS A 9 33.24 -29.71 -6.86
C LYS A 9 33.12 -31.22 -7.10
N GLY A 10 33.20 -31.64 -8.37
CA GLY A 10 33.51 -33.00 -8.84
C GLY A 10 32.45 -33.55 -9.81
N THR A 11 32.64 -33.49 -11.14
CA THR A 11 33.36 -34.45 -12.04
C THR A 11 32.67 -35.80 -12.20
N ASP A 12 32.21 -36.15 -13.41
CA ASP A 12 33.04 -36.96 -14.32
C ASP A 12 32.50 -37.09 -15.76
N LYS A 13 33.46 -37.34 -16.65
CA LYS A 13 33.40 -37.54 -18.11
C LYS A 13 32.74 -38.87 -18.47
N SER A 14 32.16 -38.95 -19.67
CA SER A 14 32.21 -40.17 -20.52
C SER A 14 32.01 -39.82 -21.99
N ALA A 15 32.70 -40.56 -22.85
CA ALA A 15 33.07 -40.25 -24.23
C ALA A 15 31.96 -40.48 -25.28
N PRO A 16 32.13 -39.96 -26.52
CA PRO A 16 31.49 -40.50 -27.70
C PRO A 16 32.44 -41.35 -28.57
N PHE A 17 31.84 -42.32 -29.26
CA PHE A 17 32.33 -43.25 -30.30
C PHE A 17 32.96 -44.57 -29.85
N PRO A 18 32.61 -45.68 -30.56
CA PRO A 18 33.44 -46.08 -31.69
C PRO A 18 32.71 -46.55 -32.97
N GLN A 19 33.56 -46.69 -33.99
CA GLN A 19 33.40 -47.03 -35.40
C GLN A 19 32.83 -48.44 -35.70
N ALA A 20 32.12 -48.55 -36.85
CA ALA A 20 32.21 -49.51 -37.99
C ALA A 20 32.37 -51.04 -37.70
N PRO A 21 32.43 -51.99 -38.69
CA PRO A 21 32.18 -51.99 -40.14
C PRO A 21 31.33 -53.23 -40.61
N ASP A 22 31.39 -53.55 -41.92
CA ASP A 22 31.13 -54.86 -42.56
C ASP A 22 29.65 -55.33 -42.68
N ASP A 23 29.19 -56.05 -43.71
CA ASP A 23 29.88 -56.84 -44.72
C ASP A 23 28.94 -57.10 -45.90
N VAL A 24 29.45 -56.97 -47.13
CA VAL A 24 28.79 -57.45 -48.36
C VAL A 24 29.48 -58.73 -48.77
N ALA A 25 28.81 -59.87 -48.58
CA ALA A 25 29.26 -61.14 -49.15
C ALA A 25 28.10 -62.00 -49.66
N LYS A 26 28.09 -62.14 -51.00
CA LYS A 26 27.97 -63.37 -51.81
C LYS A 26 26.88 -64.39 -51.45
N ASN A 27 26.14 -64.78 -52.49
CA ASN A 27 26.13 -66.19 -52.90
C ASN A 27 26.05 -66.33 -54.43
N LYS A 28 26.90 -67.22 -54.94
CA LYS A 28 27.11 -67.63 -56.33
C LYS A 28 27.26 -69.16 -56.33
N CYS A 29 26.94 -69.79 -57.46
CA CYS A 29 27.12 -71.20 -57.90
C CYS A 29 25.80 -71.99 -57.96
N GLY A 30 25.55 -72.81 -58.98
CA GLY A 30 26.37 -73.14 -60.14
C GLY A 30 25.98 -74.51 -60.75
N LYS A 31 25.92 -74.54 -62.09
CA LYS A 31 26.36 -75.58 -63.06
C LYS A 31 26.01 -77.08 -62.91
N GLY A 32 25.66 -77.65 -64.07
CA GLY A 32 26.05 -78.99 -64.57
C GLY A 32 25.07 -79.49 -65.65
N SER A 33 25.32 -79.43 -66.97
CA SER A 33 26.22 -80.23 -67.85
C SER A 33 25.91 -81.73 -67.99
N LYS A 34 25.49 -82.16 -69.21
CA LYS A 34 26.21 -83.03 -70.20
C LYS A 34 25.34 -84.07 -70.96
N ALA A 35 25.43 -83.97 -72.29
CA ALA A 35 25.74 -85.02 -73.30
C ALA A 35 24.82 -86.23 -73.57
N GLY A 36 24.67 -86.56 -74.87
CA GLY A 36 24.26 -87.89 -75.33
C GLY A 36 23.92 -87.99 -76.82
N ASN A 37 24.91 -88.36 -77.63
CA ASN A 37 24.83 -88.64 -79.07
C ASN A 37 24.16 -90.01 -79.38
N SER A 38 23.65 -90.18 -80.61
CA SER A 38 23.88 -91.30 -81.55
C SER A 38 22.65 -91.88 -82.28
N HIS A 39 22.73 -91.92 -83.60
CA HIS A 39 21.94 -92.77 -84.51
C HIS A 39 22.43 -94.24 -84.43
N PRO A 40 21.60 -95.23 -84.81
CA PRO A 40 21.78 -95.79 -86.16
C PRO A 40 20.50 -96.24 -86.91
N ARG A 41 20.67 -96.17 -88.24
CA ARG A 41 20.13 -96.95 -89.36
C ARG A 41 19.49 -98.34 -89.12
N ALA A 42 18.44 -98.57 -89.94
CA ALA A 42 18.26 -99.65 -90.93
C ALA A 42 17.19 -100.74 -90.70
N ALA A 43 16.23 -100.72 -91.64
CA ALA A 43 15.83 -101.81 -92.53
C ALA A 43 14.60 -102.70 -92.21
N LEU A 44 13.81 -102.84 -93.29
CA LEU A 44 12.98 -103.98 -93.75
C LEU A 44 11.49 -104.09 -93.35
N ARG A 45 10.66 -103.88 -94.40
CA ARG A 45 9.58 -104.74 -94.94
C ARG A 45 8.45 -105.20 -93.98
N ARG A 46 7.21 -104.72 -94.17
CA ARG A 46 6.20 -105.05 -95.23
C ARG A 46 5.41 -106.33 -94.90
N SER A 47 4.23 -106.17 -94.30
CA SER A 47 3.02 -106.98 -94.58
C SER A 47 1.75 -106.31 -94.00
N CYS A 48 0.61 -106.55 -94.63
CA CYS A 48 -0.59 -105.72 -94.65
C CYS A 48 -1.50 -105.83 -93.41
N SER A 49 -1.72 -104.71 -92.70
CA SER A 49 -2.95 -104.40 -91.93
C SER A 49 -3.15 -102.88 -91.67
N SER A 50 -2.48 -102.02 -92.45
CA SER A 50 -2.09 -100.64 -92.09
C SER A 50 -3.08 -99.51 -92.45
N VAL A 51 -4.35 -99.76 -92.80
CA VAL A 51 -5.29 -98.65 -93.11
C VAL A 51 -6.19 -98.33 -91.92
N VAL A 52 -6.60 -99.31 -91.13
CA VAL A 52 -7.42 -99.10 -89.93
C VAL A 52 -6.57 -98.55 -88.78
N LEU A 53 -5.32 -98.99 -88.63
CA LEU A 53 -4.42 -98.50 -87.59
C LEU A 53 -3.84 -97.11 -87.86
N PHE A 54 -3.71 -96.66 -89.13
CA PHE A 54 -3.26 -95.30 -89.46
C PHE A 54 -4.34 -94.24 -89.20
N LEU A 55 -5.61 -94.57 -89.47
CA LEU A 55 -6.71 -93.66 -89.14
C LEU A 55 -6.89 -93.53 -87.61
N VAL A 56 -6.72 -94.63 -86.87
CA VAL A 56 -6.73 -94.61 -85.40
C VAL A 56 -5.51 -93.89 -84.82
N SER A 57 -4.31 -94.03 -85.42
CA SER A 57 -3.11 -93.33 -84.93
C SER A 57 -3.10 -91.84 -85.27
N VAL A 58 -3.60 -91.43 -86.44
CA VAL A 58 -3.75 -89.99 -86.77
C VAL A 58 -4.81 -89.34 -85.89
N ALA A 59 -5.94 -90.01 -85.63
CA ALA A 59 -6.94 -89.54 -84.66
C ALA A 59 -6.38 -89.50 -83.22
N ALA A 60 -5.55 -90.48 -82.82
CA ALA A 60 -4.91 -90.50 -81.51
C ALA A 60 -3.83 -89.41 -81.37
N VAL A 61 -3.07 -89.10 -82.43
CA VAL A 61 -2.06 -88.03 -82.41
C VAL A 61 -2.73 -86.65 -82.44
N ALA A 62 -3.81 -86.46 -83.21
CA ALA A 62 -4.60 -85.24 -83.19
C ALA A 62 -5.32 -85.05 -81.84
N GLY A 63 -5.88 -86.12 -81.28
CA GLY A 63 -6.46 -86.12 -79.94
C GLY A 63 -5.43 -85.83 -78.85
N ALA A 64 -4.22 -86.40 -78.93
CA ALA A 64 -3.13 -86.11 -78.00
C ALA A 64 -2.64 -84.67 -78.12
N ALA A 65 -2.52 -84.12 -79.33
CA ALA A 65 -2.16 -82.72 -79.54
C ALA A 65 -3.23 -81.76 -78.99
N PHE A 66 -4.51 -82.08 -79.18
CA PHE A 66 -5.61 -81.33 -78.61
C PHE A 66 -5.63 -81.42 -77.07
N LEU A 67 -5.36 -82.59 -76.50
CA LEU A 67 -5.24 -82.76 -75.05
C LEU A 67 -4.03 -82.01 -74.48
N ILE A 68 -2.89 -81.97 -75.19
CA ILE A 68 -1.72 -81.17 -74.80
C ILE A 68 -2.06 -79.69 -74.86
N HIS A 69 -2.79 -79.24 -75.89
CA HIS A 69 -3.23 -77.85 -76.02
C HIS A 69 -4.24 -77.46 -74.92
N CYS A 70 -5.23 -78.31 -74.62
CA CYS A 70 -6.15 -78.11 -73.50
C CYS A 70 -5.42 -78.11 -72.16
N MET A 71 -4.45 -79.00 -71.95
CA MET A 71 -3.64 -79.01 -70.73
C MET A 71 -2.76 -77.76 -70.62
N TYR A 72 -2.22 -77.25 -71.74
CA TYR A 72 -1.44 -76.02 -71.75
C TYR A 72 -2.31 -74.81 -71.43
N HIS A 73 -3.51 -74.72 -72.02
CA HIS A 73 -4.49 -73.67 -71.73
C HIS A 73 -4.96 -73.71 -70.28
N LEU A 74 -5.22 -74.90 -69.73
CA LEU A 74 -5.56 -75.09 -68.32
C LEU A 74 -4.37 -74.73 -67.40
N LEU A 75 -3.13 -75.03 -67.79
CA LEU A 75 -1.94 -74.62 -67.04
C LEU A 75 -1.71 -73.11 -67.05
N GLU A 76 -2.05 -72.44 -68.16
CA GLU A 76 -1.96 -70.99 -68.32
C GLU A 76 -3.06 -70.28 -67.49
N GLU A 77 -4.29 -70.80 -67.51
CA GLU A 77 -5.39 -70.35 -66.65
C GLU A 77 -5.07 -70.58 -65.16
N VAL A 78 -4.50 -71.73 -64.80
CA VAL A 78 -4.09 -72.00 -63.41
C VAL A 78 -2.94 -71.10 -62.97
N ARG A 79 -1.99 -70.77 -63.85
CA ARG A 79 -0.90 -69.82 -63.52
C ARG A 79 -1.40 -68.39 -63.38
N THR A 80 -2.36 -67.96 -64.21
CA THR A 80 -2.97 -66.63 -64.10
C THR A 80 -3.89 -66.55 -62.87
N LEU A 81 -4.60 -67.63 -62.54
CA LEU A 81 -5.40 -67.74 -61.32
C LEU A 81 -4.52 -67.77 -60.07
N SER A 82 -3.40 -68.48 -60.09
CA SER A 82 -2.42 -68.51 -58.98
C SER A 82 -1.80 -67.14 -58.73
N LYS A 83 -1.45 -66.39 -59.79
CA LYS A 83 -0.95 -65.00 -59.65
C LYS A 83 -2.02 -64.06 -59.10
N ARG A 84 -3.29 -64.27 -59.48
CA ARG A 84 -4.43 -63.49 -58.97
C ARG A 84 -4.74 -63.82 -57.50
N GLN A 85 -4.54 -65.08 -57.11
CA GLN A 85 -4.68 -65.53 -55.72
C GLN A 85 -3.57 -64.98 -54.83
N GLU A 86 -2.31 -64.95 -55.30
CA GLU A 86 -1.20 -64.29 -54.58
C GLU A 86 -1.41 -62.77 -54.43
N ALA A 87 -2.04 -62.12 -55.41
CA ALA A 87 -2.43 -60.71 -55.30
C ALA A 87 -3.59 -60.51 -54.32
N MET A 88 -4.54 -61.45 -54.27
CA MET A 88 -5.68 -61.42 -53.33
C MET A 88 -5.22 -61.67 -51.89
N THR A 89 -4.29 -62.59 -51.63
CA THR A 89 -3.75 -62.81 -50.29
C THR A 89 -2.92 -61.63 -49.79
N ARG A 90 -2.19 -60.95 -50.68
CA ARG A 90 -1.50 -59.69 -50.33
C ARG A 90 -2.49 -58.54 -50.06
N GLN A 91 -3.62 -58.52 -50.76
CA GLN A 91 -4.68 -57.55 -50.50
C GLN A 91 -5.37 -57.83 -49.17
N GLU A 92 -5.63 -59.10 -48.83
CA GLU A 92 -6.21 -59.53 -47.55
C GLU A 92 -5.26 -59.21 -46.38
N GLU A 93 -3.96 -59.47 -46.51
CA GLU A 93 -2.96 -59.11 -45.49
C GLU A 93 -2.85 -57.59 -45.29
N ASN A 94 -2.86 -56.82 -46.37
CA ASN A 94 -2.89 -55.34 -46.28
C ASN A 94 -4.19 -54.82 -45.66
N LEU A 95 -5.32 -55.51 -45.88
CA LEU A 95 -6.63 -55.12 -45.36
C LEU A 95 -6.77 -55.49 -43.88
N ASP A 96 -6.23 -56.63 -43.45
CA ASP A 96 -6.11 -57.01 -42.05
C ASP A 96 -5.17 -56.06 -41.29
N GLN A 97 -4.04 -55.68 -41.89
CA GLN A 97 -3.13 -54.70 -41.29
C GLN A 97 -3.76 -53.31 -41.21
N ALA A 98 -4.52 -52.90 -42.23
CA ALA A 98 -5.29 -51.65 -42.22
C ALA A 98 -6.41 -51.69 -41.18
N MET A 99 -7.10 -52.82 -41.02
CA MET A 99 -8.15 -53.01 -40.02
C MET A 99 -7.59 -53.03 -38.59
N GLU A 100 -6.44 -53.64 -38.35
CA GLU A 100 -5.75 -53.61 -37.05
C GLU A 100 -5.28 -52.19 -36.71
N SER A 101 -4.77 -51.45 -37.71
CA SER A 101 -4.40 -50.04 -37.55
C SER A 101 -5.63 -49.16 -37.25
N ALA A 102 -6.75 -49.39 -37.96
CA ALA A 102 -8.01 -48.70 -37.70
C ALA A 102 -8.58 -49.01 -36.31
N LEU A 103 -8.53 -50.27 -35.85
CA LEU A 103 -8.92 -50.66 -34.50
C LEU A 103 -8.04 -49.99 -33.43
N LYS A 104 -6.73 -49.89 -33.67
CA LYS A 104 -5.82 -49.15 -32.77
C LYS A 104 -6.14 -47.66 -32.73
N GLN A 105 -6.48 -47.05 -33.88
CA GLN A 105 -6.91 -45.64 -33.92
C GLN A 105 -8.23 -45.43 -33.18
N VAL A 106 -9.22 -46.29 -33.38
CA VAL A 106 -10.51 -46.22 -32.65
C VAL A 106 -10.32 -46.37 -31.15
N ASN A 107 -9.51 -47.33 -30.69
CA ASN A 107 -9.21 -47.48 -29.26
C ASN A 107 -8.47 -46.26 -28.69
N SER A 108 -7.55 -45.66 -29.48
CA SER A 108 -6.87 -44.42 -29.07
C SER A 108 -7.82 -43.22 -28.99
N LEU A 109 -8.80 -43.16 -29.89
CA LEU A 109 -9.85 -42.14 -29.90
C LEU A 109 -10.83 -42.33 -28.75
N GLU A 110 -11.19 -43.57 -28.40
CA GLU A 110 -12.02 -43.89 -27.23
C GLU A 110 -11.35 -43.44 -25.93
N VAL A 111 -10.04 -43.68 -25.79
CA VAL A 111 -9.25 -43.18 -24.64
C VAL A 111 -9.20 -41.65 -24.62
N THR A 112 -9.03 -41.01 -25.79
CA THR A 112 -8.98 -39.55 -25.89
C THR A 112 -10.34 -38.93 -25.55
N VAL A 113 -11.44 -39.51 -26.03
CA VAL A 113 -12.82 -39.08 -25.71
C VAL A 113 -13.11 -39.28 -24.22
N GLY A 114 -12.69 -40.40 -23.62
CA GLY A 114 -12.81 -40.63 -22.18
C GLY A 114 -12.02 -39.60 -21.36
N SER A 115 -10.83 -39.23 -21.81
CA SER A 115 -10.03 -38.16 -21.19
C SER A 115 -10.71 -36.79 -21.30
N ILE A 116 -11.23 -36.44 -22.49
CA ILE A 116 -11.98 -35.20 -22.71
C ILE A 116 -13.24 -35.16 -21.84
N GLN A 117 -13.97 -36.27 -21.73
CA GLN A 117 -15.14 -36.37 -20.86
C GLN A 117 -14.78 -36.19 -19.38
N SER A 118 -13.62 -36.70 -18.95
CA SER A 118 -13.11 -36.48 -17.59
C SER A 118 -12.73 -35.02 -17.35
N VAL A 119 -12.08 -34.37 -18.31
CA VAL A 119 -11.72 -32.94 -18.21
C VAL A 119 -12.97 -32.08 -18.22
N LEU A 120 -13.97 -32.39 -19.05
CA LEU A 120 -15.24 -31.67 -19.07
C LEU A 120 -15.94 -31.77 -17.70
N LYS A 121 -15.89 -32.94 -17.06
CA LYS A 121 -16.42 -33.12 -15.72
C LYS A 121 -15.63 -32.35 -14.65
N ASP A 122 -14.30 -32.25 -14.77
CA ASP A 122 -13.47 -31.43 -13.88
C ASP A 122 -13.77 -29.93 -14.06
N VAL A 123 -13.98 -29.49 -15.30
CA VAL A 123 -14.36 -28.11 -15.63
C VAL A 123 -15.75 -27.78 -15.11
N GLU A 124 -16.73 -28.66 -15.28
CA GLU A 124 -18.09 -28.49 -14.74
C GLU A 124 -18.05 -28.41 -13.19
N GLN A 125 -17.25 -29.26 -12.55
CA GLN A 125 -17.07 -29.20 -11.10
C GLN A 125 -16.39 -27.89 -10.64
N LYS A 126 -15.34 -27.44 -11.34
CA LYS A 126 -14.68 -26.16 -11.03
C LYS A 126 -15.58 -24.96 -11.29
N GLN A 127 -16.43 -25.03 -12.30
CA GLN A 127 -17.45 -24.01 -12.57
C GLN A 127 -18.46 -23.92 -11.42
N ASP A 128 -18.94 -25.05 -10.92
CA ASP A 128 -19.83 -25.11 -9.76
C ASP A 128 -19.17 -24.56 -8.48
N GLU A 129 -17.88 -24.86 -8.27
CA GLU A 129 -17.10 -24.34 -7.14
C GLU A 129 -16.89 -22.83 -7.27
N SER A 130 -16.57 -22.33 -8.47
CA SER A 130 -16.44 -20.90 -8.76
C SER A 130 -17.77 -20.17 -8.59
N GLU A 131 -18.90 -20.73 -9.05
CA GLU A 131 -20.22 -20.14 -8.87
C GLU A 131 -20.61 -20.08 -7.39
N ARG A 132 -20.25 -21.07 -6.57
CA ARG A 132 -20.46 -21.04 -5.12
C ARG A 132 -19.65 -19.95 -4.45
N VAL A 133 -18.37 -19.80 -4.80
CA VAL A 133 -17.50 -18.72 -4.28
C VAL A 133 -18.03 -17.37 -4.72
N PHE A 134 -18.48 -17.23 -5.97
CA PHE A 134 -19.07 -16.00 -6.49
C PHE A 134 -20.36 -15.63 -5.75
N ARG A 135 -21.25 -16.59 -5.49
CA ARG A 135 -22.46 -16.37 -4.69
C ARG A 135 -22.16 -16.04 -3.23
N GLU A 136 -21.06 -16.54 -2.68
CA GLU A 136 -20.57 -16.12 -1.35
C GLU A 136 -20.10 -14.67 -1.40
N GLY A 137 -19.26 -14.32 -2.38
CA GLY A 137 -18.78 -12.96 -2.62
C GLY A 137 -19.91 -11.96 -2.85
N GLU A 138 -20.97 -12.35 -3.58
CA GLU A 138 -22.16 -11.52 -3.75
C GLU A 138 -22.89 -11.30 -2.41
N ARG A 139 -22.96 -12.32 -1.55
CA ARG A 139 -23.58 -12.21 -0.22
C ARG A 139 -22.76 -11.32 0.71
N GLU A 140 -21.43 -11.44 0.68
CA GLU A 140 -20.54 -10.57 1.43
C GLU A 140 -20.61 -9.13 0.94
N THR A 141 -20.68 -8.92 -0.38
CA THR A 141 -20.86 -7.60 -0.98
C THR A 141 -22.18 -6.96 -0.55
N ARG A 142 -23.28 -7.72 -0.51
CA ARG A 142 -24.56 -7.24 0.03
C ARG A 142 -24.46 -6.89 1.53
N LYS A 143 -23.80 -7.72 2.34
CA LYS A 143 -23.55 -7.40 3.76
C LYS A 143 -22.73 -6.13 3.93
N ILE A 144 -21.68 -5.94 3.12
CA ILE A 144 -20.87 -4.71 3.13
C ILE A 144 -21.75 -3.52 2.75
N SER A 145 -22.59 -3.65 1.72
CA SER A 145 -23.54 -2.60 1.32
C SER A 145 -24.51 -2.23 2.45
N ASP A 146 -25.04 -3.22 3.16
CA ASP A 146 -25.93 -3.01 4.32
C ASP A 146 -25.20 -2.33 5.48
N VAL A 147 -23.96 -2.73 5.78
CA VAL A 147 -23.12 -2.10 6.82
C VAL A 147 -22.78 -0.66 6.45
N LEU A 148 -22.45 -0.38 5.19
CA LEU A 148 -22.17 0.97 4.70
C LEU A 148 -23.40 1.87 4.80
N LYS A 149 -24.58 1.35 4.41
CA LYS A 149 -25.84 2.07 4.54
C LYS A 149 -26.17 2.36 6.01
N LYS A 150 -25.99 1.36 6.89
CA LYS A 150 -26.18 1.53 8.32
C LYS A 150 -25.21 2.56 8.91
N LEU A 151 -23.94 2.52 8.52
CA LEU A 151 -22.94 3.49 8.96
C LEU A 151 -23.29 4.91 8.48
N GLN A 152 -23.78 5.06 7.25
CA GLN A 152 -24.26 6.34 6.73
C GLN A 152 -25.45 6.86 7.56
N ASP A 153 -26.44 6.01 7.82
CA ASP A 153 -27.60 6.38 8.63
C ASP A 153 -27.20 6.75 10.07
N GLU A 154 -26.23 6.04 10.65
CA GLU A 154 -25.70 6.28 11.99
C GLU A 154 -24.87 7.57 12.06
N ILE A 155 -24.02 7.85 11.06
CA ILE A 155 -23.29 9.13 10.95
C ILE A 155 -24.27 10.30 10.80
N LEU A 156 -25.29 10.18 9.94
CA LEU A 156 -26.28 11.24 9.77
C LEU A 156 -27.09 11.48 11.06
N LYS A 157 -27.44 10.39 11.77
CA LYS A 157 -28.15 10.47 13.03
C LYS A 157 -27.28 11.09 14.14
N ASP A 158 -26.04 10.65 14.29
CA ASP A 158 -25.13 11.16 15.33
C ASP A 158 -24.73 12.60 15.04
N LEU A 159 -24.50 12.97 13.78
CA LEU A 159 -24.26 14.36 13.40
C LEU A 159 -25.50 15.23 13.67
N SER A 160 -26.69 14.74 13.32
CA SER A 160 -27.93 15.45 13.60
C SER A 160 -28.17 15.63 15.10
N ASN A 161 -27.91 14.59 15.90
CA ASN A 161 -28.03 14.63 17.35
C ASN A 161 -26.99 15.57 17.96
N GLY A 162 -25.72 15.48 17.54
CA GLY A 162 -24.66 16.36 18.02
C GLY A 162 -24.91 17.83 17.67
N ILE A 163 -25.41 18.13 16.47
CA ILE A 163 -25.84 19.49 16.09
C ILE A 163 -26.98 19.96 16.98
N GLN A 164 -27.97 19.09 17.24
CA GLN A 164 -29.09 19.42 18.10
C GLN A 164 -28.66 19.64 19.55
N ASP A 165 -27.78 18.80 20.11
CA ASP A 165 -27.24 18.96 21.45
C ASP A 165 -26.44 20.26 21.62
N VAL A 166 -25.61 20.61 20.62
CA VAL A 166 -24.87 21.89 20.61
C VAL A 166 -25.83 23.07 20.48
N LYS A 167 -26.88 22.93 19.67
CA LYS A 167 -27.93 23.95 19.54
C LYS A 167 -28.68 24.13 20.86
N ASP A 168 -29.07 23.04 21.52
CA ASP A 168 -29.80 23.07 22.78
C ASP A 168 -28.93 23.57 23.93
N ALA A 169 -27.65 23.19 23.95
CA ALA A 169 -26.66 23.75 24.89
C ALA A 169 -26.49 25.25 24.66
N ARG A 170 -26.41 25.70 23.41
CA ARG A 170 -26.37 27.14 23.09
C ARG A 170 -27.64 27.83 23.54
N GLU A 171 -28.83 27.34 23.18
CA GLU A 171 -30.11 27.96 23.56
C GLU A 171 -30.30 28.00 25.08
N ARG A 172 -29.75 27.04 25.82
CA ARG A 172 -29.77 27.03 27.29
C ARG A 172 -28.74 27.98 27.91
N ASP A 173 -27.51 27.99 27.40
CA ASP A 173 -26.37 28.63 28.08
C ASP A 173 -26.20 30.11 27.67
N PHE A 174 -26.61 30.49 26.44
CA PHE A 174 -26.51 31.88 25.96
C PHE A 174 -27.37 32.85 26.79
N PRO A 175 -28.64 32.54 27.11
CA PRO A 175 -29.47 33.41 27.95
C PRO A 175 -28.95 33.54 29.38
N PHE A 176 -28.34 32.48 29.94
CA PHE A 176 -27.70 32.54 31.25
C PHE A 176 -26.46 33.43 31.23
N PHE A 177 -25.64 33.32 30.18
CA PHE A 177 -24.49 34.18 29.98
C PHE A 177 -24.90 35.65 29.78
N GLU A 178 -25.91 35.92 28.97
CA GLU A 178 -26.48 37.25 28.77
C GLU A 178 -26.98 37.83 30.10
N LYS A 179 -27.75 37.06 30.87
CA LYS A 179 -28.23 37.47 32.19
C LYS A 179 -27.08 37.73 33.16
N ASN A 180 -26.06 36.89 33.20
CA ASN A 180 -24.90 37.08 34.07
C ASN A 180 -24.06 38.29 33.68
N ILE A 181 -23.94 38.59 32.38
CA ILE A 181 -23.33 39.84 31.90
C ILE A 181 -24.17 41.04 32.32
N GLU A 182 -25.49 40.99 32.13
CA GLU A 182 -26.39 42.07 32.52
C GLU A 182 -26.34 42.30 34.04
N GLU A 183 -26.33 41.24 34.84
CA GLU A 183 -26.17 41.31 36.30
C GLU A 183 -24.81 41.89 36.70
N LYS A 184 -23.71 41.47 36.05
CA LYS A 184 -22.38 42.03 36.32
C LYS A 184 -22.26 43.50 35.88
N LEU A 185 -22.87 43.88 34.77
CA LEU A 185 -22.89 45.27 34.31
C LEU A 185 -23.74 46.16 35.23
N THR A 186 -24.87 45.66 35.69
CA THR A 186 -25.73 46.39 36.65
C THR A 186 -25.07 46.48 38.03
N GLU A 187 -24.43 45.41 38.51
CA GLU A 187 -23.64 45.40 39.75
C GLU A 187 -22.47 46.40 39.64
N LEU A 188 -21.72 46.39 38.54
CA LEU A 188 -20.64 47.33 38.30
C LEU A 188 -21.15 48.78 38.24
N THR A 189 -22.25 49.02 37.53
CA THR A 189 -22.86 50.35 37.43
C THR A 189 -23.32 50.85 38.80
N THR A 190 -23.93 49.98 39.60
CA THR A 190 -24.38 50.29 40.96
C THR A 190 -23.18 50.54 41.88
N SER A 191 -22.14 49.71 41.83
CA SER A 191 -20.91 49.85 42.61
C SER A 191 -20.15 51.14 42.26
N ILE A 192 -20.07 51.50 40.98
CA ILE A 192 -19.49 52.78 40.54
C ILE A 192 -20.31 53.94 41.12
N ASN A 193 -21.64 53.88 41.04
CA ASN A 193 -22.50 54.92 41.57
C ASN A 193 -22.38 55.05 43.10
N ASP A 194 -22.32 53.94 43.83
CA ASP A 194 -22.12 53.91 45.29
C ASP A 194 -20.75 54.47 45.68
N ASN A 195 -19.70 54.13 44.94
CA ASN A 195 -18.37 54.68 45.14
C ASN A 195 -18.32 56.19 44.86
N ILE A 196 -19.02 56.68 43.83
CA ILE A 196 -19.15 58.11 43.55
C ILE A 196 -19.89 58.81 44.70
N ALA A 197 -20.96 58.20 45.24
CA ALA A 197 -21.70 58.74 46.38
C ALA A 197 -20.82 58.80 47.65
N LEU A 198 -20.08 57.72 47.94
CA LEU A 198 -19.11 57.67 49.03
C LEU A 198 -18.02 58.74 48.86
N PHE A 199 -17.42 58.84 47.68
CA PHE A 199 -16.41 59.85 47.38
C PHE A 199 -16.95 61.27 47.58
N THR A 200 -18.16 61.54 47.09
CA THR A 200 -18.84 62.83 47.26
C THR A 200 -19.11 63.12 48.74
N SER A 201 -19.49 62.10 49.52
CA SER A 201 -19.71 62.24 50.97
C SER A 201 -18.42 62.54 51.73
N VAL A 202 -17.32 61.87 51.37
CA VAL A 202 -15.98 62.09 51.95
C VAL A 202 -15.47 63.48 51.56
N GLN A 203 -15.65 63.90 50.31
CA GLN A 203 -15.29 65.22 49.85
C GLN A 203 -16.07 66.30 50.63
N LYS A 204 -17.39 66.15 50.77
CA LYS A 204 -18.22 67.07 51.57
C LYS A 204 -17.82 67.08 53.05
N ARG A 205 -17.48 65.92 53.61
CA ARG A 205 -16.99 65.83 55.00
C ARG A 205 -15.66 66.54 55.17
N SER A 206 -14.71 66.32 54.27
CA SER A 206 -13.42 67.00 54.26
C SER A 206 -13.57 68.50 54.13
N GLU A 207 -14.44 68.97 53.24
CA GLU A 207 -14.77 70.40 53.10
C GLU A 207 -15.34 70.99 54.39
N ASN A 208 -16.26 70.27 55.05
CA ASN A 208 -16.80 70.69 56.35
C ASN A 208 -15.73 70.71 57.45
N GLU A 209 -14.83 69.73 57.50
CA GLU A 209 -13.72 69.67 58.47
C GLU A 209 -12.70 70.80 58.23
N ILE A 210 -12.36 71.08 56.97
CA ILE A 210 -11.51 72.23 56.58
C ILE A 210 -12.18 73.55 56.97
N ASN A 211 -13.46 73.71 56.68
CA ASN A 211 -14.20 74.92 57.06
C ASN A 211 -14.29 75.08 58.58
N SER A 212 -14.51 73.99 59.32
CA SER A 212 -14.50 73.99 60.79
C SER A 212 -13.12 74.30 61.36
N MET A 213 -12.05 73.73 60.81
CA MET A 213 -10.67 74.08 61.18
C MET A 213 -10.37 75.54 60.87
N LYS A 214 -10.76 76.05 59.71
CA LYS A 214 -10.59 77.45 59.34
C LYS A 214 -11.33 78.36 60.31
N ALA A 215 -12.56 78.00 60.70
CA ALA A 215 -13.33 78.72 61.71
C ALA A 215 -12.67 78.63 63.09
N LYS A 216 -12.16 77.45 63.51
CA LYS A 216 -11.42 77.26 64.77
C LYS A 216 -10.12 78.05 64.79
N VAL A 217 -9.41 78.12 63.67
CA VAL A 217 -8.19 78.92 63.52
C VAL A 217 -8.52 80.41 63.54
N ALA A 218 -9.65 80.83 62.96
CA ALA A 218 -10.12 82.20 63.04
C ALA A 218 -10.64 82.58 64.44
N SER A 219 -11.27 81.64 65.16
CA SER A 219 -11.76 81.83 66.54
C SER A 219 -10.69 81.63 67.59
N LEU A 220 -9.59 80.97 67.23
CA LEU A 220 -8.31 81.07 67.93
C LEU A 220 -7.84 82.50 67.66
N GLU A 221 -8.45 83.44 68.38
CA GLU A 221 -8.01 84.82 68.63
C GLU A 221 -6.65 84.80 69.35
N VAL A 222 -5.74 83.88 69.02
CA VAL A 222 -4.42 83.74 69.63
C VAL A 222 -3.62 85.01 69.38
N SER A 223 -3.84 85.71 68.26
CA SER A 223 -3.21 87.01 68.02
C SER A 223 -3.81 88.12 68.90
N ASP A 224 -5.13 88.13 69.11
CA ASP A 224 -5.83 89.20 69.83
C ASP A 224 -5.76 88.98 71.36
N LEU A 225 -5.81 87.72 71.80
CA LEU A 225 -5.60 87.29 73.17
C LEU A 225 -4.14 87.44 73.59
N LEU A 226 -3.14 87.04 72.78
CA LEU A 226 -1.74 87.32 73.13
C LEU A 226 -1.44 88.81 73.17
N THR A 227 -2.04 89.62 72.28
CA THR A 227 -1.83 91.08 72.33
C THR A 227 -2.55 91.71 73.51
N SER A 228 -3.72 91.21 73.90
CA SER A 228 -4.42 91.62 75.13
C SER A 228 -3.67 91.19 76.39
N GLU A 229 -3.18 89.96 76.48
CA GLU A 229 -2.41 89.43 77.61
C GLU A 229 -1.05 90.12 77.72
N LEU A 230 -0.36 90.40 76.60
CA LEU A 230 0.88 91.21 76.63
C LEU A 230 0.61 92.63 77.11
N LYS A 231 -0.54 93.20 76.75
CA LYS A 231 -0.93 94.53 77.22
C LYS A 231 -1.29 94.52 78.71
N GLU A 232 -2.04 93.52 79.18
CA GLU A 232 -2.33 93.34 80.62
C GLU A 232 -1.06 93.07 81.42
N VAL A 233 -0.11 92.29 80.90
CA VAL A 233 1.19 92.07 81.54
C VAL A 233 2.00 93.35 81.57
N GLN A 234 1.99 94.16 80.51
CA GLN A 234 2.68 95.44 80.47
C GLN A 234 2.05 96.49 81.40
N ASP A 235 0.73 96.52 81.49
CA ASP A 235 -0.01 97.34 82.44
C ASP A 235 0.25 96.87 83.87
N SER A 236 0.28 95.56 84.12
CA SER A 236 0.64 94.95 85.41
C SER A 236 2.09 95.20 85.80
N ILE A 237 3.03 95.26 84.85
CA ILE A 237 4.44 95.62 85.08
C ILE A 237 4.57 97.10 85.43
N SER A 238 3.81 97.97 84.76
CA SER A 238 3.77 99.40 85.07
C SER A 238 3.12 99.66 86.45
N GLU A 239 2.09 98.88 86.79
CA GLU A 239 1.46 98.87 88.11
C GLU A 239 2.39 98.25 89.17
N LEU A 240 3.21 97.24 88.84
CA LEU A 240 4.23 96.69 89.72
C LEU A 240 5.39 97.65 89.96
N GLN A 241 5.79 98.45 88.96
CA GLN A 241 6.81 99.48 89.11
C GLN A 241 6.34 100.62 90.04
N THR A 242 5.08 101.06 89.91
CA THR A 242 4.48 102.03 90.84
C THR A 242 4.24 101.42 92.23
N LYS A 243 3.78 100.17 92.30
CA LYS A 243 3.67 99.42 93.58
C LYS A 243 5.02 99.10 94.22
N LEU A 244 6.13 99.06 93.48
CA LEU A 244 7.47 98.89 94.03
C LEU A 244 7.92 100.18 94.74
N GLU A 245 7.62 101.33 94.14
CA GLU A 245 7.85 102.67 94.70
C GLU A 245 6.96 102.94 95.93
N ASP A 246 5.75 102.38 95.97
CA ASP A 246 4.90 102.35 97.15
C ASP A 246 5.26 101.21 98.13
N LYS A 247 5.95 100.14 97.70
CA LYS A 247 6.41 99.06 98.58
C LYS A 247 7.54 99.48 99.50
N ASP A 248 8.38 100.44 99.10
CA ASP A 248 9.34 101.04 100.03
C ASP A 248 8.64 101.83 101.15
N LYS A 249 7.48 102.45 100.87
CA LYS A 249 6.61 103.07 101.89
C LYS A 249 5.81 102.04 102.69
N VAL A 250 5.48 100.90 102.10
CA VAL A 250 4.73 99.80 102.75
C VAL A 250 5.63 98.87 103.55
N ILE A 251 6.95 98.78 103.29
CA ILE A 251 7.92 98.09 104.18
C ILE A 251 8.04 98.83 105.52
N GLU A 252 7.86 100.16 105.53
CA GLU A 252 7.77 100.98 106.73
C GLU A 252 6.45 100.73 107.51
N LEU A 253 5.35 100.42 106.82
CA LEU A 253 4.03 100.10 107.40
C LEU A 253 3.82 98.60 107.72
N LEU A 254 4.56 97.68 107.08
CA LEU A 254 4.56 96.22 107.30
C LEU A 254 5.21 95.84 108.63
N LYS A 255 6.08 96.70 109.16
CA LYS A 255 6.61 96.59 110.53
C LYS A 255 5.50 96.73 111.58
N ASP A 256 4.48 97.55 111.31
CA ASP A 256 3.36 97.78 112.23
C ASP A 256 2.23 96.75 112.05
N THR A 257 2.12 96.12 110.89
CA THR A 257 1.03 95.17 110.55
C THR A 257 1.31 93.72 110.93
N ILE A 258 2.58 93.31 111.10
CA ILE A 258 2.93 91.96 111.63
C ILE A 258 2.46 91.78 113.09
N SER A 259 1.99 92.83 113.76
CA SER A 259 1.39 92.76 115.10
C SER A 259 -0.08 92.27 115.15
N SER A 260 -0.70 91.78 114.06
CA SER A 260 -2.14 91.45 114.07
C SER A 260 -2.60 90.33 113.09
N ALA A 261 -2.59 89.06 113.54
CA ALA A 261 -3.56 87.94 113.35
C ALA A 261 -4.14 87.55 111.95
N ASP A 262 -4.66 86.35 111.61
CA ASP A 262 -4.56 84.90 111.97
C ASP A 262 -5.52 84.15 110.99
N ASN A 263 -5.13 83.09 110.24
CA ASN A 263 -6.04 82.34 109.32
C ASN A 263 -5.56 80.90 108.99
N VAL A 264 -6.04 79.89 109.70
CA VAL A 264 -5.57 78.48 109.61
C VAL A 264 -6.58 77.50 108.98
N SER A 265 -7.88 77.82 108.92
CA SER A 265 -8.93 76.86 108.52
C SER A 265 -9.10 76.69 107.00
N LEU A 266 -8.98 77.77 106.21
CA LEU A 266 -9.08 77.73 104.74
C LEU A 266 -7.91 76.97 104.08
N LEU A 267 -6.71 77.08 104.67
CA LEU A 267 -5.52 76.35 104.21
C LEU A 267 -5.71 74.82 104.31
N LYS A 268 -6.40 74.34 105.34
CA LYS A 268 -6.59 72.91 105.57
C LYS A 268 -7.52 72.26 104.54
N GLN A 269 -8.58 72.96 104.14
CA GLN A 269 -9.53 72.45 103.13
C GLN A 269 -8.92 72.43 101.72
N GLY A 270 -8.11 73.44 101.37
CA GLY A 270 -7.39 73.47 100.10
C GLY A 270 -6.35 72.34 99.98
N GLN A 271 -5.72 71.96 101.10
CA GLN A 271 -4.74 70.87 101.14
C GLN A 271 -5.36 69.49 100.83
N GLU A 272 -6.60 69.24 101.25
CA GLU A 272 -7.27 67.93 101.08
C GLU A 272 -7.69 67.67 99.62
N ILE A 273 -8.26 68.68 98.96
CA ILE A 273 -8.66 68.60 97.53
C ILE A 273 -7.43 68.40 96.62
N LEU A 274 -6.32 69.07 96.97
CA LEU A 274 -5.09 68.99 96.20
C LEU A 274 -4.46 67.60 96.33
N ASN A 275 -4.58 66.97 97.50
CA ASN A 275 -4.10 65.61 97.73
C ASN A 275 -4.88 64.55 96.92
N GLU A 276 -6.22 64.64 96.87
CA GLU A 276 -7.07 63.74 96.07
C GLU A 276 -6.78 63.85 94.56
N ARG A 277 -6.55 65.08 94.07
CA ARG A 277 -6.18 65.31 92.66
C ARG A 277 -4.78 64.77 92.32
N VAL A 278 -3.83 64.87 93.24
CA VAL A 278 -2.49 64.29 93.06
C VAL A 278 -2.58 62.76 93.01
N GLU A 279 -3.36 62.13 93.88
CA GLU A 279 -3.50 60.67 93.94
C GLU A 279 -4.17 60.09 92.68
N THR A 280 -5.19 60.77 92.14
CA THR A 280 -5.83 60.39 90.86
C THR A 280 -4.91 60.58 89.66
N GLN A 281 -4.11 61.66 89.63
CA GLN A 281 -3.09 61.86 88.59
C GLN A 281 -1.99 60.80 88.65
N GLN A 282 -1.62 60.37 89.85
CA GLN A 282 -0.60 59.36 90.06
C GLN A 282 -1.06 57.97 89.59
N GLY A 283 -2.32 57.59 89.86
CA GLY A 283 -2.90 56.35 89.33
C GLY A 283 -3.04 56.33 87.80
N MET A 284 -3.36 57.47 87.18
CA MET A 284 -3.36 57.58 85.71
C MET A 284 -1.94 57.48 85.13
N LEU A 285 -0.95 58.05 85.82
CA LEU A 285 0.46 57.97 85.41
C LEU A 285 0.99 56.53 85.48
N ASP A 286 0.67 55.79 86.54
CA ASP A 286 1.07 54.38 86.70
C ASP A 286 0.45 53.51 85.60
N THR A 287 -0.82 53.73 85.27
CA THR A 287 -1.51 53.01 84.17
C THR A 287 -0.86 53.30 82.81
N LEU A 288 -0.45 54.55 82.56
CA LEU A 288 0.23 54.95 81.33
C LEU A 288 1.63 54.31 81.23
N ILE A 289 2.36 54.24 82.34
CA ILE A 289 3.67 53.60 82.42
C ILE A 289 3.56 52.11 82.08
N ASP A 290 2.56 51.40 82.61
CA ASP A 290 2.34 49.99 82.32
C ASP A 290 1.97 49.75 80.84
N GLN A 291 1.14 50.61 80.25
CA GLN A 291 0.80 50.53 78.82
C GLN A 291 2.02 50.80 77.92
N ILE A 292 2.86 51.77 78.26
CA ILE A 292 4.10 52.07 77.53
C ILE A 292 5.04 50.88 77.60
N LYS A 293 5.20 50.26 78.78
CA LYS A 293 6.07 49.11 78.97
C LYS A 293 5.59 47.88 78.17
N SER A 294 4.29 47.59 78.20
CA SER A 294 3.70 46.52 77.40
C SER A 294 3.87 46.77 75.89
N THR A 295 3.65 48.00 75.43
CA THR A 295 3.86 48.38 74.02
C THR A 295 5.34 48.27 73.64
N GLN A 296 6.25 48.67 74.52
CA GLN A 296 7.69 48.58 74.30
C GLN A 296 8.17 47.12 74.22
N GLU A 297 7.64 46.22 75.03
CA GLU A 297 7.92 44.77 74.94
C GLU A 297 7.49 44.21 73.58
N THR A 298 6.31 44.58 73.07
CA THR A 298 5.89 44.16 71.72
C THR A 298 6.76 44.76 70.60
N PHE A 299 7.25 45.99 70.79
CA PHE A 299 8.13 46.65 69.81
C PHE A 299 9.56 46.07 69.77
N MET A 300 10.00 45.35 70.81
CA MET A 300 11.32 44.71 70.82
C MET A 300 11.43 43.53 69.86
N TYR A 301 10.32 42.83 69.57
CA TYR A 301 10.29 41.67 68.67
C TYR A 301 10.05 42.04 67.20
N LEU A 302 9.42 43.20 66.95
CA LEU A 302 9.09 43.66 65.61
C LEU A 302 10.28 43.73 64.63
N PRO A 303 11.49 44.18 65.02
CA PRO A 303 12.65 44.19 64.12
C PRO A 303 13.12 42.78 63.71
N ILE A 304 12.97 41.79 64.60
CA ILE A 304 13.35 40.40 64.35
C ILE A 304 12.39 39.79 63.33
N ASP A 305 11.08 40.01 63.51
CA ASP A 305 10.05 39.53 62.58
C ASP A 305 10.21 40.18 61.19
N VAL A 306 10.49 41.49 61.14
CA VAL A 306 10.75 42.20 59.88
C VAL A 306 12.02 41.70 59.19
N ALA A 307 13.07 41.37 59.95
CA ALA A 307 14.29 40.78 59.40
C ALA A 307 14.04 39.37 58.85
N SER A 308 13.29 38.53 59.58
CA SER A 308 12.90 37.18 59.14
C SER A 308 12.06 37.23 57.86
N LEU A 309 11.06 38.11 57.82
CA LEU A 309 10.20 38.29 56.65
C LEU A 309 10.99 38.77 55.42
N LYS A 310 12.01 39.62 55.62
CA LYS A 310 12.90 40.08 54.53
C LYS A 310 13.78 38.94 54.01
N GLU A 311 14.31 38.09 54.89
CA GLU A 311 15.09 36.91 54.52
C GLU A 311 14.22 35.93 53.71
N GLU A 312 13.01 35.61 54.19
CA GLU A 312 12.05 34.74 53.51
C GLU A 312 11.63 35.31 52.14
N PHE A 313 11.43 36.63 52.05
CA PHE A 313 11.13 37.29 50.78
C PHE A 313 12.28 37.17 49.78
N LEU A 314 13.53 37.39 50.21
CA LEU A 314 14.72 37.25 49.36
C LEU A 314 14.90 35.79 48.90
N GLN A 315 14.65 34.83 49.79
CA GLN A 315 14.73 33.40 49.46
C GLN A 315 13.62 32.96 48.50
N THR A 316 12.39 33.47 48.67
CA THR A 316 11.28 33.25 47.75
C THR A 316 11.56 33.89 46.39
N GLN A 317 12.18 35.06 46.36
CA GLN A 317 12.58 35.73 45.12
C GLN A 317 13.68 34.97 44.38
N SER A 318 14.66 34.40 45.08
CA SER A 318 15.72 33.58 44.48
C SER A 318 15.15 32.29 43.88
N THR A 319 14.32 31.57 44.64
CA THR A 319 13.69 30.33 44.18
C THR A 319 12.76 30.55 42.99
N LEU A 320 12.01 31.66 42.97
CA LEU A 320 11.19 32.04 41.81
C LEU A 320 12.04 32.30 40.55
N LYS A 321 13.21 32.94 40.72
CA LYS A 321 14.13 33.21 39.60
C LYS A 321 14.74 31.92 39.06
N GLU A 322 15.16 31.01 39.93
CA GLU A 322 15.68 29.68 39.56
C GLU A 322 14.61 28.84 38.85
N GLN A 323 13.38 28.83 39.38
CA GLN A 323 12.27 28.12 38.77
C GLN A 323 11.93 28.66 37.38
N LYS A 324 11.93 29.99 37.20
CA LYS A 324 11.72 30.64 35.90
C LYS A 324 12.83 30.26 34.90
N GLN A 325 14.08 30.23 35.35
CA GLN A 325 15.21 29.82 34.51
C GLN A 325 15.07 28.36 34.07
N HIS A 326 14.80 27.45 35.00
CA HIS A 326 14.59 26.03 34.70
C HIS A 326 13.40 25.80 33.77
N PHE A 327 12.30 26.54 33.95
CA PHE A 327 11.14 26.46 33.06
C PHE A 327 11.47 26.96 31.66
N SER A 328 12.23 28.06 31.55
CA SER A 328 12.70 28.59 30.27
C SER A 328 13.63 27.62 29.55
N GLU A 329 14.59 27.03 30.25
CA GLU A 329 15.52 26.03 29.69
C GLU A 329 14.81 24.75 29.28
N SER A 330 13.81 24.31 30.06
CA SER A 330 12.98 23.14 29.73
C SER A 330 12.10 23.40 28.50
N ILE A 331 11.51 24.59 28.38
CA ILE A 331 10.75 24.98 27.18
C ILE A 331 11.66 25.05 25.96
N GLU A 332 12.83 25.68 26.07
CA GLU A 332 13.76 25.84 24.95
C GLU A 332 14.35 24.49 24.52
N GLY A 333 14.68 23.61 25.47
CA GLY A 333 15.12 22.25 25.20
C GLY A 333 14.04 21.42 24.50
N ASN A 334 12.79 21.51 24.97
CA ASN A 334 11.67 20.86 24.31
C ASN A 334 11.42 21.44 22.91
N SER A 335 11.50 22.76 22.72
CA SER A 335 11.33 23.40 21.41
C SER A 335 12.35 22.88 20.41
N LYS A 336 13.64 22.85 20.79
CA LYS A 336 14.72 22.32 19.92
C LYS A 336 14.54 20.83 19.62
N ASN A 337 14.01 20.06 20.58
CA ASN A 337 13.69 18.65 20.36
C ASN A 337 12.51 18.47 19.39
N PHE A 338 11.47 19.31 19.50
CA PHE A 338 10.36 19.29 18.56
C PHE A 338 10.78 19.73 17.16
N ASP A 339 11.59 20.78 17.04
CA ASP A 339 12.09 21.25 15.75
C ASP A 339 12.92 20.18 15.04
N SER A 340 13.85 19.51 15.74
CA SER A 340 14.66 18.45 15.13
C SER A 340 13.86 17.21 14.76
N ARG A 341 12.80 16.89 15.51
CA ARG A 341 11.85 15.83 15.15
C ARG A 341 10.98 16.21 13.96
N LEU A 342 10.51 17.45 13.89
CA LEU A 342 9.73 17.96 12.77
C LEU A 342 10.56 17.93 11.48
N GLU A 343 11.82 18.37 11.53
CA GLU A 343 12.76 18.31 10.41
C GLU A 343 12.96 16.87 9.91
N LEU A 344 13.08 15.89 10.82
CA LEU A 344 13.19 14.48 10.47
C LEU A 344 11.90 13.95 9.80
N ILE A 345 10.72 14.30 10.33
CA ILE A 345 9.42 13.94 9.73
C ILE A 345 9.30 14.55 8.34
N GLU A 346 9.64 15.83 8.17
CA GLU A 346 9.58 16.52 6.88
C GLU A 346 10.52 15.89 5.85
N MET A 347 11.76 15.56 6.24
CA MET A 347 12.72 14.89 5.38
C MET A 347 12.22 13.51 4.94
N ASN A 348 11.73 12.69 5.88
CA ASN A 348 11.21 11.35 5.59
C ASN A 348 9.92 11.42 4.75
N MET A 349 9.05 12.41 4.97
CA MET A 349 7.85 12.62 4.17
C MET A 349 8.19 13.09 2.76
N HIS A 350 9.21 13.93 2.60
CA HIS A 350 9.71 14.35 1.29
C HIS A 350 10.27 13.16 0.51
N GLU A 351 11.09 12.32 1.16
CA GLU A 351 11.65 11.10 0.57
C GLU A 351 10.55 10.09 0.19
N LEU A 352 9.54 9.90 1.05
CA LEU A 352 8.37 9.08 0.75
C LEU A 352 7.58 9.63 -0.45
N THR A 353 7.43 10.96 -0.55
CA THR A 353 6.70 11.60 -1.66
C THR A 353 7.45 11.42 -2.98
N LEU A 354 8.77 11.59 -2.98
CA LEU A 354 9.62 11.34 -4.15
C LEU A 354 9.57 9.87 -4.57
N SER A 355 9.71 8.95 -3.62
CA SER A 355 9.62 7.50 -3.89
C SER A 355 8.26 7.10 -4.43
N ALA A 356 7.16 7.63 -3.87
CA ALA A 356 5.81 7.38 -4.35
C ALA A 356 5.57 7.94 -5.76
N ALA A 357 6.10 9.12 -6.08
CA ALA A 357 6.01 9.69 -7.43
C ALA A 357 6.76 8.80 -8.44
N GLN A 358 8.00 8.41 -8.13
CA GLN A 358 8.80 7.52 -8.97
C GLN A 358 8.12 6.16 -9.18
N GLN A 359 7.48 5.61 -8.14
CA GLN A 359 6.69 4.38 -8.25
C GLN A 359 5.47 4.54 -9.14
N SER A 360 4.75 5.66 -9.03
CA SER A 360 3.62 5.94 -9.90
C SER A 360 4.06 5.98 -11.37
N ASP A 361 5.21 6.59 -11.67
CA ASP A 361 5.73 6.64 -13.03
C ASP A 361 6.09 5.24 -13.56
N ASN A 362 6.72 4.40 -12.73
CA ASN A 362 7.04 3.02 -13.10
C ASN A 362 5.78 2.16 -13.32
N ILE A 363 4.75 2.30 -12.48
CA ILE A 363 3.47 1.60 -12.66
C ILE A 363 2.78 2.06 -13.95
N ASN A 364 2.81 3.36 -14.25
CA ASN A 364 2.25 3.89 -15.49
C ASN A 364 3.00 3.37 -16.73
N SER A 365 4.32 3.19 -16.65
CA SER A 365 5.12 2.54 -17.70
C SER A 365 4.65 1.11 -17.93
N ILE A 366 4.58 0.30 -16.87
CA ILE A 366 4.11 -1.10 -16.94
C ILE A 366 2.69 -1.20 -17.50
N LEU A 367 1.81 -0.26 -17.14
CA LEU A 367 0.45 -0.20 -17.70
C LEU A 367 0.46 0.10 -19.20
N SER A 368 1.37 0.97 -19.65
CA SER A 368 1.56 1.26 -21.06
C SER A 368 2.07 0.04 -21.82
N ASP A 369 3.05 -0.68 -21.25
CA ASP A 369 3.62 -1.89 -21.85
C ASP A 369 2.58 -3.01 -21.92
N TYR A 370 1.75 -3.15 -20.88
CA TYR A 370 0.61 -4.07 -20.89
C TYR A 370 -0.41 -3.72 -21.99
N LYS A 371 -0.66 -2.44 -22.24
CA LYS A 371 -1.56 -2.01 -23.31
C LYS A 371 -0.99 -2.30 -24.71
N ASP A 372 0.32 -2.20 -24.88
CA ASP A 372 0.99 -2.57 -26.12
C ASP A 372 0.89 -4.10 -26.35
N LEU A 373 1.02 -4.88 -25.27
CA LEU A 373 0.85 -6.34 -25.25
C LEU A 373 -0.52 -6.76 -25.81
N ASP A 374 -1.59 -6.12 -25.36
CA ASP A 374 -2.98 -6.37 -25.82
C ASP A 374 -3.13 -6.17 -27.35
N GLY A 375 -2.49 -5.12 -27.88
CA GLY A 375 -2.46 -4.86 -29.32
C GLY A 375 -1.77 -5.97 -30.12
N LYS A 376 -0.74 -6.61 -29.55
CA LYS A 376 -0.01 -7.71 -30.22
C LYS A 376 -0.71 -9.05 -30.09
N PHE A 377 -1.40 -9.30 -28.99
CA PHE A 377 -2.32 -10.44 -28.90
C PHE A 377 -3.41 -10.35 -29.98
N ALA A 378 -3.95 -9.15 -30.23
CA ALA A 378 -4.88 -8.94 -31.33
C ALA A 378 -4.26 -9.26 -32.70
N ALA A 379 -3.00 -8.86 -32.94
CA ALA A 379 -2.29 -9.18 -34.19
C ALA A 379 -2.04 -10.70 -34.37
N ILE A 380 -1.67 -11.42 -33.31
CA ILE A 380 -1.53 -12.88 -33.32
C ILE A 380 -2.89 -13.55 -33.60
N GLN A 381 -3.96 -13.08 -32.97
CA GLN A 381 -5.31 -13.58 -33.18
C GLN A 381 -5.75 -13.39 -34.63
N GLU A 382 -5.47 -12.23 -35.22
CA GLU A 382 -5.74 -11.95 -36.64
C GLU A 382 -4.96 -12.89 -37.56
N ALA A 383 -3.67 -13.12 -37.31
CA ALA A 383 -2.85 -14.05 -38.09
C ALA A 383 -3.36 -15.50 -38.02
N ILE A 384 -3.81 -15.93 -36.83
CA ILE A 384 -4.45 -17.25 -36.63
C ILE A 384 -5.77 -17.34 -37.40
N ASP A 385 -6.60 -16.30 -37.37
CA ASP A 385 -7.89 -16.28 -38.07
C ASP A 385 -7.71 -16.29 -39.60
N VAL A 386 -6.71 -15.57 -40.12
CA VAL A 386 -6.30 -15.63 -41.54
C VAL A 386 -5.91 -17.06 -41.92
N MET A 387 -5.05 -17.71 -41.13
CA MET A 387 -4.61 -19.08 -41.38
C MET A 387 -5.78 -20.09 -41.31
N ARG A 388 -6.68 -19.93 -40.32
CA ARG A 388 -7.90 -20.74 -40.19
C ARG A 388 -8.81 -20.59 -41.39
N SER A 389 -8.97 -19.37 -41.91
CA SER A 389 -9.81 -19.10 -43.07
C SER A 389 -9.22 -19.69 -44.37
N SER A 390 -7.89 -19.67 -44.54
CA SER A 390 -7.18 -20.32 -45.65
C SER A 390 -7.44 -21.83 -45.66
N VAL A 391 -7.28 -22.48 -44.50
CA VAL A 391 -7.49 -23.93 -44.34
C VAL A 391 -8.95 -24.33 -44.61
N ILE A 392 -9.93 -23.51 -44.20
CA ILE A 392 -11.36 -23.80 -44.38
C ILE A 392 -11.81 -23.58 -45.83
N ASN A 393 -11.35 -22.52 -46.48
CA ASN A 393 -11.81 -22.15 -47.82
C ASN A 393 -11.13 -22.96 -48.93
N SER A 394 -10.11 -23.77 -48.60
CA SER A 394 -9.41 -24.66 -49.52
C SER A 394 -8.85 -23.94 -50.76
N ASP A 395 -8.57 -22.63 -50.63
CA ASP A 395 -7.84 -21.87 -51.63
C ASP A 395 -6.38 -22.36 -51.57
N ASN A 396 -5.91 -23.01 -52.64
CA ASN A 396 -4.54 -23.54 -52.75
C ASN A 396 -3.48 -22.43 -52.88
N ASN A 397 -3.59 -21.34 -52.11
CA ASN A 397 -2.65 -20.24 -52.12
C ASN A 397 -1.62 -20.43 -51.01
N SER A 398 -0.71 -21.39 -51.21
CA SER A 398 0.38 -21.74 -50.29
C SER A 398 1.23 -20.55 -49.85
N GLN A 399 1.31 -19.49 -50.67
CA GLN A 399 2.01 -18.26 -50.32
C GLN A 399 1.35 -17.50 -49.16
N LEU A 400 0.01 -17.46 -49.10
CA LEU A 400 -0.73 -16.75 -48.07
C LEU A 400 -0.59 -17.45 -46.71
N GLU A 401 -0.50 -18.79 -46.71
CA GLU A 401 -0.23 -19.58 -45.52
C GLU A 401 1.22 -19.41 -45.01
N ILE A 402 2.19 -19.35 -45.92
CA ILE A 402 3.60 -19.09 -45.57
C ILE A 402 3.74 -17.68 -44.97
N ASP A 403 3.13 -16.67 -45.59
CA ASP A 403 3.17 -15.28 -45.12
C ASP A 403 2.47 -15.14 -43.74
N ALA A 404 1.34 -15.85 -43.53
CA ALA A 404 0.64 -15.86 -42.24
C ALA A 404 1.43 -16.58 -41.13
N VAL A 405 2.08 -17.71 -41.44
CA VAL A 405 2.95 -18.42 -40.49
C VAL A 405 4.18 -17.58 -40.15
N GLN A 406 4.74 -16.86 -41.13
CA GLN A 406 5.86 -15.97 -40.88
C GLN A 406 5.46 -14.74 -40.04
N SER A 407 4.33 -14.12 -40.33
CA SER A 407 3.77 -13.02 -39.52
C SER A 407 3.45 -13.46 -38.09
N LEU A 408 2.91 -14.67 -37.91
CA LEU A 408 2.67 -15.27 -36.60
C LEU A 408 3.97 -15.47 -35.84
N ARG A 409 5.02 -15.96 -36.50
CA ARG A 409 6.36 -16.15 -35.91
C ARG A 409 7.00 -14.82 -35.49
N GLU A 410 6.96 -13.81 -36.35
CA GLU A 410 7.51 -12.48 -36.07
C GLU A 410 6.76 -11.79 -34.91
N SER A 411 5.43 -11.89 -34.89
CA SER A 411 4.59 -11.37 -33.80
C SER A 411 4.82 -12.11 -32.48
N GLN A 412 5.01 -13.43 -32.53
CA GLN A 412 5.27 -14.27 -31.37
C GLN A 412 6.68 -14.05 -30.79
N ASP A 413 7.71 -13.87 -31.62
CA ASP A 413 9.06 -13.52 -31.17
C ASP A 413 9.08 -12.11 -30.54
N SER A 414 8.36 -11.14 -31.13
CA SER A 414 8.19 -9.80 -30.54
C SER A 414 7.46 -9.85 -29.18
N LEU A 415 6.34 -10.58 -29.11
CA LEU A 415 5.58 -10.74 -27.87
C LEU A 415 6.41 -11.43 -26.78
N THR A 416 7.28 -12.37 -27.15
CA THR A 416 8.16 -13.05 -26.20
C THR A 416 9.17 -12.09 -25.59
N SER A 417 9.74 -11.20 -26.40
CA SER A 417 10.68 -10.19 -25.93
C SER A 417 10.04 -9.23 -24.92
N GLU A 418 8.81 -8.78 -25.20
CA GLU A 418 8.09 -7.83 -24.34
C GLU A 418 7.53 -8.45 -23.06
N VAL A 419 7.08 -9.70 -23.10
CA VAL A 419 6.71 -10.42 -21.87
C VAL A 419 7.93 -10.58 -20.95
N GLU A 420 9.13 -10.80 -21.49
CA GLU A 420 10.37 -10.84 -20.70
C GLU A 420 10.80 -9.47 -20.16
N GLU A 421 10.58 -8.39 -20.92
CA GLU A 421 10.82 -7.02 -20.48
C GLU A 421 9.83 -6.62 -19.37
N LEU A 422 8.53 -6.84 -19.58
CA LEU A 422 7.48 -6.63 -18.60
C LEU A 422 7.73 -7.44 -17.31
N LYS A 423 8.19 -8.68 -17.43
CA LYS A 423 8.59 -9.51 -16.28
C LYS A 423 9.77 -8.91 -15.53
N ARG A 424 10.76 -8.36 -16.23
CA ARG A 424 11.90 -7.69 -15.61
C ARG A 424 11.44 -6.47 -14.83
N ASP A 425 10.52 -5.69 -15.39
CA ASP A 425 10.02 -4.47 -14.75
C ASP A 425 9.09 -4.77 -13.57
N ILE A 426 8.19 -5.74 -13.70
CA ILE A 426 7.37 -6.23 -12.58
C ILE A 426 8.25 -6.80 -11.45
N SER A 427 9.40 -7.41 -11.77
CA SER A 427 10.32 -7.91 -10.75
C SER A 427 10.97 -6.80 -9.92
N THR A 428 10.94 -5.55 -10.38
CA THR A 428 11.44 -4.39 -9.61
C THR A 428 10.40 -3.81 -8.64
N LEU A 429 9.10 -3.99 -8.90
CA LEU A 429 8.01 -3.45 -8.07
C LEU A 429 7.99 -3.94 -6.61
N PRO A 430 8.24 -5.24 -6.31
CA PRO A 430 8.32 -5.71 -4.93
C PRO A 430 9.42 -5.00 -4.12
N HIS A 431 10.55 -4.71 -4.76
CA HIS A 431 11.65 -4.01 -4.10
C HIS A 431 11.27 -2.57 -3.74
N MET A 432 10.57 -1.89 -4.65
CA MET A 432 10.07 -0.52 -4.45
C MET A 432 8.97 -0.48 -3.38
N THR A 433 8.06 -1.45 -3.39
CA THR A 433 6.99 -1.57 -2.36
C THR A 433 7.61 -1.77 -0.96
N ALA A 434 8.67 -2.56 -0.86
CA ALA A 434 9.41 -2.75 0.39
C ALA A 434 10.10 -1.46 0.88
N GLU A 435 10.56 -0.60 -0.03
CA GLU A 435 11.18 0.69 0.31
C GLU A 435 10.16 1.70 0.87
N ILE A 436 8.95 1.76 0.28
CA ILE A 436 7.82 2.51 0.86
C ILE A 436 7.46 1.98 2.24
N HIS A 437 7.40 0.66 2.42
CA HIS A 437 7.13 0.07 3.73
C HIS A 437 8.20 0.44 4.76
N ARG A 438 9.46 0.47 4.36
CA ARG A 438 10.57 0.86 5.23
C ARG A 438 10.46 2.33 5.67
N LEU A 439 10.17 3.24 4.73
CA LEU A 439 9.98 4.66 5.01
C LEU A 439 8.72 4.91 5.86
N GLN A 440 7.66 4.13 5.63
CA GLN A 440 6.46 4.14 6.45
C GLN A 440 6.74 3.68 7.88
N GLU A 441 7.54 2.61 8.06
CA GLU A 441 7.90 2.11 9.38
C GLU A 441 8.78 3.11 10.16
N GLU A 442 9.68 3.83 9.47
CA GLU A 442 10.45 4.91 10.08
C GLU A 442 9.59 6.12 10.46
N LEU A 443 8.62 6.53 9.62
CA LEU A 443 7.64 7.55 9.97
C LEU A 443 6.78 7.14 11.17
N GLN A 444 6.35 5.87 11.22
CA GLN A 444 5.57 5.35 12.34
C GLN A 444 6.39 5.34 13.63
N LYS A 445 7.67 4.96 13.59
CA LYS A 445 8.57 5.02 14.76
C LYS A 445 8.71 6.46 15.30
N VAL A 446 8.82 7.45 14.42
CA VAL A 446 8.93 8.86 14.85
C VAL A 446 7.61 9.38 15.44
N ASN A 447 6.47 8.88 14.93
CA ASN A 447 5.14 9.19 15.42
C ASN A 447 4.82 8.46 16.76
N ASP A 448 5.29 7.22 16.95
CA ASP A 448 5.10 6.48 18.21
C ASP A 448 5.92 7.10 19.36
N LEU A 449 7.08 7.69 19.05
CA LEU A 449 7.82 8.56 19.98
C LEU A 449 7.04 9.84 20.38
N GLU A 450 5.94 10.16 19.71
CA GLU A 450 5.04 11.28 20.00
C GLU A 450 3.84 10.85 20.87
N ALA A 451 3.45 9.57 20.82
CA ALA A 451 2.35 9.00 21.59
C ALA A 451 2.64 8.86 23.11
N GLU A 452 3.90 9.02 23.54
CA GLU A 452 4.28 9.03 24.97
C GLU A 452 3.86 10.33 25.72
N ARG A 453 3.27 11.31 25.03
CA ARG A 453 2.67 12.50 25.66
C ARG A 453 1.14 12.48 25.51
N PRO A 454 0.36 12.61 26.61
CA PRO A 454 -1.09 12.45 26.54
C PRO A 454 -1.73 13.69 25.90
N GLY A 455 -2.12 13.57 24.63
CA GLY A 455 -3.00 14.50 23.95
C GLY A 455 -2.50 14.94 22.58
N THR A 456 -2.61 14.08 21.56
CA THR A 456 -2.49 14.52 20.16
C THR A 456 -3.48 13.81 19.26
N LEU A 457 -4.02 14.61 18.34
CA LEU A 457 -4.98 14.31 17.29
C LEU A 457 -4.76 12.97 16.59
N ASN A 458 -5.85 12.20 16.49
CA ASN A 458 -5.97 11.00 15.68
C ASN A 458 -5.55 11.28 14.22
N PHE A 459 -4.36 10.84 13.84
CA PHE A 459 -3.87 10.85 12.46
C PHE A 459 -4.52 9.69 11.67
N GLN A 460 -5.82 9.81 11.44
CA GLN A 460 -6.67 8.85 10.70
C GLN A 460 -6.18 8.63 9.23
N LYS A 461 -5.23 9.45 8.76
CA LYS A 461 -4.64 9.38 7.42
C LYS A 461 -3.62 8.24 7.24
N SER A 462 -2.93 7.80 8.29
CA SER A 462 -1.89 6.75 8.19
C SER A 462 -2.48 5.37 7.81
N GLN A 463 -3.66 5.05 8.36
CA GLN A 463 -4.30 3.76 8.14
C GLN A 463 -4.77 3.57 6.69
N THR A 464 -5.36 4.62 6.09
CA THR A 464 -5.79 4.59 4.69
C THR A 464 -4.66 4.46 3.66
N PHE A 465 -3.44 4.87 4.02
CA PHE A 465 -2.27 4.73 3.15
C PHE A 465 -1.71 3.31 3.22
N SER A 466 -1.62 2.74 4.43
CA SER A 466 -1.19 1.35 4.63
C SER A 466 -2.07 0.35 3.88
N ASP A 467 -3.39 0.56 3.87
CA ASP A 467 -4.33 -0.31 3.14
C ASP A 467 -4.10 -0.26 1.61
N LYS A 468 -3.70 0.91 1.08
CA LYS A 468 -3.38 1.06 -0.35
C LYS A 468 -2.09 0.36 -0.73
N VAL A 469 -1.07 0.40 0.13
CA VAL A 469 0.19 -0.34 -0.10
C VAL A 469 -0.05 -1.84 -0.10
N LEU A 470 -0.86 -2.36 0.84
CA LEU A 470 -1.26 -3.77 0.85
C LEU A 470 -2.10 -4.17 -0.37
N SER A 471 -2.95 -3.26 -0.86
CA SER A 471 -3.70 -3.48 -2.11
C SER A 471 -2.77 -3.53 -3.33
N LEU A 472 -1.75 -2.67 -3.37
CA LEU A 472 -0.75 -2.65 -4.43
C LEU A 472 0.09 -3.94 -4.42
N GLU A 473 0.49 -4.41 -3.24
CA GLU A 473 1.25 -5.66 -3.11
C GLU A 473 0.46 -6.86 -3.64
N ARG A 474 -0.85 -6.94 -3.33
CA ARG A 474 -1.72 -7.97 -3.91
C ARG A 474 -1.78 -7.89 -5.43
N PHE A 475 -1.94 -6.69 -5.98
CA PHE A 475 -1.98 -6.47 -7.42
C PHE A 475 -0.67 -6.86 -8.11
N VAL A 476 0.49 -6.53 -7.51
CA VAL A 476 1.80 -6.94 -8.03
C VAL A 476 1.96 -8.45 -8.06
N ASN A 477 1.52 -9.15 -7.00
CA ASN A 477 1.56 -10.60 -6.96
C ASN A 477 0.65 -11.25 -8.02
N GLU A 478 -0.53 -10.69 -8.25
CA GLU A 478 -1.48 -11.17 -9.27
C GLU A 478 -0.95 -10.90 -10.69
N LEU A 479 -0.37 -9.73 -10.95
CA LEU A 479 0.33 -9.43 -12.20
C LEU A 479 1.50 -10.38 -12.45
N GLN A 480 2.32 -10.65 -11.43
CA GLN A 480 3.45 -11.57 -11.54
C GLN A 480 2.99 -12.99 -11.88
N SER A 481 1.89 -13.44 -11.30
CA SER A 481 1.26 -14.72 -11.64
C SER A 481 0.80 -14.74 -13.10
N THR A 482 0.07 -13.69 -13.53
CA THR A 482 -0.49 -13.59 -14.88
C THR A 482 0.61 -13.54 -15.95
N VAL A 483 1.71 -12.82 -15.72
CA VAL A 483 2.86 -12.77 -16.62
C VAL A 483 3.58 -14.12 -16.70
N SER A 484 3.67 -14.85 -15.58
CA SER A 484 4.26 -16.19 -15.56
C SER A 484 3.42 -17.20 -16.36
N GLU A 485 2.10 -17.08 -16.30
CA GLU A 485 1.16 -17.88 -17.09
C GLU A 485 1.25 -17.55 -18.58
N ALA A 486 1.20 -16.26 -18.94
CA ALA A 486 1.36 -15.82 -20.33
C ALA A 486 2.70 -16.28 -20.94
N GLN A 487 3.78 -16.29 -20.16
CA GLN A 487 5.08 -16.81 -20.59
C GLN A 487 5.04 -18.31 -20.89
N LEU A 488 4.31 -19.08 -20.09
CA LEU A 488 4.10 -20.52 -20.29
C LEU A 488 3.33 -20.79 -21.58
N ASP A 489 2.22 -20.08 -21.77
CA ASP A 489 1.36 -20.18 -22.95
C ASP A 489 2.10 -19.81 -24.22
N LEU A 490 2.91 -18.75 -24.18
CA LEU A 490 3.74 -18.33 -25.30
C LEU A 490 4.82 -19.37 -25.65
N GLY A 491 5.36 -20.07 -24.66
CA GLY A 491 6.25 -21.21 -24.86
C GLY A 491 5.55 -22.38 -25.58
N MET A 492 4.29 -22.64 -25.25
CA MET A 492 3.47 -23.63 -25.95
C MET A 492 3.17 -23.19 -27.39
N LEU A 493 2.82 -21.91 -27.59
CA LEU A 493 2.58 -21.33 -28.92
C LEU A 493 3.84 -21.41 -29.79
N ARG A 494 5.01 -21.08 -29.24
CA ARG A 494 6.31 -21.24 -29.92
C ARG A 494 6.53 -22.65 -30.43
N THR A 495 6.30 -23.63 -29.57
CA THR A 495 6.46 -25.04 -29.91
C THR A 495 5.48 -25.46 -31.01
N ALA A 496 4.25 -24.95 -30.98
CA ALA A 496 3.25 -25.21 -32.00
C ALA A 496 3.62 -24.57 -33.35
N VAL A 497 4.08 -23.33 -33.36
CA VAL A 497 4.54 -22.61 -34.56
C VAL A 497 5.78 -23.29 -35.15
N ASP A 498 6.77 -23.68 -34.34
CA ASP A 498 7.96 -24.38 -34.81
C ASP A 498 7.61 -25.74 -35.43
N ASN A 499 6.66 -26.47 -34.84
CA ASN A 499 6.14 -27.71 -35.42
C ASN A 499 5.43 -27.43 -36.75
N LEU A 500 4.60 -26.39 -36.83
CA LEU A 500 3.88 -26.02 -38.04
C LEU A 500 4.83 -25.62 -39.17
N VAL A 501 5.86 -24.81 -38.90
CA VAL A 501 6.91 -24.46 -39.86
C VAL A 501 7.62 -25.72 -40.34
N THR A 502 7.98 -26.63 -39.44
CA THR A 502 8.63 -27.90 -39.79
C THR A 502 7.76 -28.78 -40.68
N TYR A 503 6.45 -28.87 -40.38
CA TYR A 503 5.50 -29.60 -41.23
C TYR A 503 5.28 -28.91 -42.56
N SER A 504 5.23 -27.58 -42.60
CA SER A 504 5.06 -26.80 -43.83
C SER A 504 6.22 -27.03 -44.79
N VAL A 505 7.47 -26.94 -44.31
CA VAL A 505 8.67 -27.27 -45.10
C VAL A 505 8.65 -28.72 -45.60
N LYS A 506 8.14 -29.65 -44.79
CA LYS A 506 8.03 -31.07 -45.17
C LYS A 506 6.95 -31.29 -46.24
N ILE A 507 5.84 -30.56 -46.18
CA ILE A 507 4.77 -30.58 -47.18
C ILE A 507 5.29 -29.99 -48.49
N GLU A 508 5.94 -28.82 -48.46
CA GLU A 508 6.56 -28.18 -49.62
C GLU A 508 7.58 -29.13 -50.30
N ASN A 509 8.44 -29.78 -49.52
CA ASN A 509 9.40 -30.75 -50.06
C ASN A 509 8.70 -31.97 -50.69
N ASN A 510 7.60 -32.46 -50.11
CA ASN A 510 6.81 -33.53 -50.70
C ASN A 510 6.10 -33.09 -51.98
N GLU A 511 5.58 -31.86 -52.03
CA GLU A 511 4.96 -31.29 -53.23
C GLU A 511 5.96 -31.17 -54.37
N ASN A 512 7.16 -30.67 -54.10
CA ASN A 512 8.26 -30.63 -55.07
C ASN A 512 8.62 -32.03 -55.59
N ASN A 513 8.72 -33.03 -54.71
CA ASN A 513 8.95 -34.42 -55.12
C ASN A 513 7.81 -34.99 -55.98
N MET A 514 6.55 -34.63 -55.68
CA MET A 514 5.39 -35.03 -56.47
C MET A 514 5.38 -34.36 -57.86
N VAL A 515 5.81 -33.10 -57.95
CA VAL A 515 6.00 -32.39 -59.23
C VAL A 515 7.07 -33.09 -60.07
N VAL A 516 8.24 -33.38 -59.48
CA VAL A 516 9.32 -34.13 -60.15
C VAL A 516 8.86 -35.52 -60.58
N MET A 517 8.09 -36.22 -59.75
CA MET A 517 7.55 -37.54 -60.12
C MET A 517 6.52 -37.44 -61.25
N ARG A 518 5.68 -36.40 -61.27
CA ARG A 518 4.75 -36.13 -62.37
C ARG A 518 5.51 -35.84 -63.67
N GLU A 519 6.55 -35.03 -63.63
CA GLU A 519 7.42 -34.78 -64.80
C GLU A 519 8.02 -36.09 -65.32
N SER A 520 8.54 -36.95 -64.43
CA SER A 520 9.09 -38.26 -64.83
C SER A 520 8.05 -39.21 -65.44
N LEU A 521 6.80 -39.17 -64.98
CA LEU A 521 5.69 -39.92 -65.56
C LEU A 521 5.30 -39.37 -66.95
N GLN A 522 5.38 -38.05 -67.12
CA GLN A 522 5.17 -37.39 -68.40
C GLN A 522 6.23 -37.84 -69.42
N ASP A 523 7.51 -37.88 -69.00
CA ASP A 523 8.62 -38.36 -69.82
C ASP A 523 8.49 -39.84 -70.17
N LEU A 524 8.12 -40.68 -69.20
CA LEU A 524 7.88 -42.11 -69.43
C LEU A 524 6.72 -42.31 -70.42
N ARG A 525 5.64 -41.53 -70.28
CA ARG A 525 4.52 -41.55 -71.21
C ARG A 525 4.96 -41.16 -72.62
N TYR A 526 5.78 -40.14 -72.75
CA TYR A 526 6.34 -39.73 -74.04
C TYR A 526 7.20 -40.84 -74.68
N GLU A 527 8.08 -41.50 -73.92
CA GLU A 527 8.86 -42.63 -74.44
C GLU A 527 7.99 -43.86 -74.75
N TYR A 528 6.90 -44.09 -74.01
CA TYR A 528 5.92 -45.13 -74.32
C TYR A 528 5.20 -44.88 -75.65
N ASP A 529 4.67 -43.65 -75.84
CA ASP A 529 4.00 -43.25 -77.09
C ASP A 529 4.97 -43.36 -78.29
N ARG A 530 6.24 -43.00 -78.09
CA ARG A 530 7.31 -43.14 -79.09
C ARG A 530 7.66 -44.60 -79.40
N LEU A 531 7.63 -45.49 -78.41
CA LEU A 531 7.83 -46.93 -78.63
C LEU A 531 6.66 -47.53 -79.40
N LEU A 532 5.43 -47.10 -79.09
CA LEU A 532 4.22 -47.51 -79.81
C LEU A 532 4.32 -47.15 -81.29
N GLU A 533 4.73 -45.92 -81.61
CA GLU A 533 4.94 -45.44 -82.99
C GLU A 533 6.01 -46.28 -83.73
N LYS A 534 7.09 -46.68 -83.03
CA LYS A 534 8.12 -47.56 -83.62
C LYS A 534 7.60 -48.96 -83.91
N ILE A 535 6.78 -49.53 -83.02
CA ILE A 535 6.17 -50.84 -83.22
C ILE A 535 5.21 -50.81 -84.41
N GLU A 536 4.38 -49.76 -84.51
CA GLU A 536 3.48 -49.55 -85.63
C GLU A 536 4.24 -49.49 -86.96
N LYS A 537 5.35 -48.74 -87.03
CA LYS A 537 6.23 -48.70 -88.22
C LYS A 537 6.87 -50.04 -88.57
N VAL A 538 7.23 -50.87 -87.58
CA VAL A 538 7.75 -52.22 -87.83
C VAL A 538 6.65 -53.13 -88.37
N GLN A 539 5.44 -52.99 -87.86
CA GLN A 539 4.28 -53.77 -88.29
C GLN A 539 3.80 -53.38 -89.69
N GLU A 540 3.96 -52.13 -90.11
CA GLU A 540 3.72 -51.69 -91.49
C GLU A 540 4.79 -52.17 -92.49
N ALA A 541 6.00 -52.50 -92.02
CA ALA A 541 7.13 -52.92 -92.86
C ALA A 541 7.26 -54.44 -93.06
N VAL A 542 6.48 -55.24 -92.32
CA VAL A 542 6.38 -56.71 -92.42
C VAL A 542 5.11 -57.08 -93.17
#